data_AF-A0A835VRA9-F1
#
_entry.id   AF-A0A835VRA9-F1
#
_cell.length_a   1.000
_cell.length_b   1.000
_cell.length_c   1.000
_cell.angle_alpha   90.00
_cell.angle_beta   90.00
_cell.angle_gamma   90.00
#
_symmetry.space_group_name_H-M   'P 1'
#
loop_
_entity.id
_entity.type
_entity.pdbx_description
1 polymer ?
#
loop_
_entity_poly.entity_id
_entity_poly.type
_entity_poly.pdbx_seq_one_letter_code
_entity_poly.pdbx_strand_id
1 'polypeptide(L)' 'MFALSAVSSRNVACQATQPRHKGAKHHARSRPIKYNLSDKRHGPAKYEPLPTPPPALIVVSKGESK' A
#
# COMPACT_ATOMS: atom_id res chain seq x y z
N MET A 1 -11.82 -66.09 -4.24
CA MET A 1 -12.28 -65.00 -5.13
C MET A 1 -11.74 -63.69 -4.59
N PHE A 2 -10.85 -63.02 -5.31
CA PHE A 2 -10.27 -61.75 -4.89
C PHE A 2 -11.18 -60.61 -5.30
N ALA A 3 -11.73 -59.89 -4.32
CA ALA A 3 -12.45 -58.65 -4.55
C ALA A 3 -11.43 -57.55 -4.86
N LEU A 4 -11.39 -57.11 -6.13
CA LEU A 4 -10.70 -55.89 -6.53
C LEU A 4 -11.40 -54.72 -5.83
N SER A 5 -10.83 -54.23 -4.73
CA SER A 5 -11.28 -52.96 -4.14
C SER A 5 -11.05 -51.89 -5.20
N ALA A 6 -12.13 -51.43 -5.82
CA ALA A 6 -12.09 -50.29 -6.72
C ALA A 6 -11.43 -49.13 -5.96
N VAL A 7 -10.20 -48.79 -6.36
CA VAL A 7 -9.53 -47.58 -5.91
C VAL A 7 -10.45 -46.45 -6.31
N SER A 8 -11.20 -45.91 -5.35
CA SER A 8 -12.03 -44.73 -5.51
C SER A 8 -11.10 -43.64 -6.03
N SER A 9 -11.09 -43.43 -7.34
CA SER A 9 -10.34 -42.36 -7.98
C SER A 9 -10.72 -41.09 -7.25
N ARG A 10 -9.74 -40.48 -6.57
CA ARG A 10 -9.93 -39.18 -5.93
C ARG A 10 -10.49 -38.27 -7.01
N ASN A 11 -11.74 -37.84 -6.87
CA ASN A 11 -12.34 -36.82 -7.72
C ASN A 11 -11.55 -35.54 -7.49
N VAL A 12 -10.42 -35.40 -8.18
CA VAL A 12 -9.74 -34.13 -8.36
C VAL A 12 -10.63 -33.38 -9.34
N ALA A 13 -11.71 -32.80 -8.82
CA ALA A 13 -12.48 -31.81 -9.53
C ALA A 13 -11.53 -30.66 -9.82
N CYS A 14 -10.86 -30.73 -10.97
CA CYS A 14 -10.21 -29.58 -11.57
C CYS A 14 -11.29 -28.49 -11.59
N GLN A 15 -11.08 -27.42 -10.82
CA GLN A 15 -11.89 -26.20 -10.82
C GLN A 15 -11.92 -25.61 -12.24
N ALA A 16 -12.70 -26.22 -13.14
CA ALA A 16 -12.69 -26.03 -14.58
C ALA A 16 -14.04 -25.53 -15.12
N THR A 17 -14.99 -25.27 -14.24
CA THR A 17 -16.28 -24.67 -14.64
C THR A 17 -16.17 -23.17 -14.90
N GLN A 18 -15.12 -22.50 -14.38
CA GLN A 18 -14.91 -21.06 -14.60
C GLN A 18 -13.54 -20.75 -15.23
N PRO A 19 -13.50 -19.83 -16.22
CA PRO A 19 -12.26 -19.42 -16.85
C PRO A 19 -11.36 -18.65 -15.86
N ARG A 20 -10.05 -18.86 -15.95
CA ARG A 20 -9.06 -18.17 -15.11
C ARG A 20 -8.79 -16.77 -15.63
N HIS A 21 -8.63 -15.81 -14.72
CA HIS A 21 -8.11 -14.49 -15.06
C HIS A 21 -6.60 -14.55 -15.23
N LYS A 22 -6.10 -14.13 -16.39
CA LYS A 22 -4.68 -14.11 -16.77
C LYS A 22 -4.32 -12.76 -17.42
N GLY A 23 -3.02 -12.48 -17.51
CA GLY A 23 -2.49 -11.26 -18.11
C GLY A 23 -2.99 -9.98 -17.42
N ALA A 24 -3.26 -8.94 -18.20
CA ALA A 24 -3.72 -7.64 -17.69
C ALA A 24 -5.02 -7.74 -16.85
N LYS A 25 -5.92 -8.68 -17.18
CA LYS A 25 -7.16 -8.90 -16.42
C LYS A 25 -6.88 -9.35 -14.99
N HIS A 26 -5.83 -10.13 -14.76
CA HIS A 26 -5.42 -10.51 -13.41
C HIS A 26 -4.88 -9.30 -12.65
N HIS A 27 -3.96 -8.54 -13.26
CA HIS A 27 -3.38 -7.35 -12.64
C HIS A 27 -4.43 -6.30 -12.27
N ALA A 28 -5.40 -6.04 -13.16
CA ALA A 28 -6.48 -5.09 -12.88
C ALA A 28 -7.34 -5.49 -11.68
N ARG A 29 -7.54 -6.81 -11.48
CA ARG A 29 -8.36 -7.36 -10.39
C ARG A 29 -7.60 -7.44 -9.06
N SER A 30 -6.33 -7.84 -9.08
CA SER A 30 -5.55 -8.10 -7.86
C SER A 30 -4.70 -6.92 -7.38
N ARG A 31 -4.63 -5.82 -8.16
CA ARG A 31 -3.85 -4.65 -7.75
C ARG A 31 -4.32 -4.11 -6.40
N PRO A 32 -3.41 -3.67 -5.51
CA PRO A 32 -3.78 -3.06 -4.25
C PRO A 32 -4.58 -1.77 -4.48
N ILE A 33 -5.75 -1.68 -3.85
CA ILE A 33 -6.61 -0.49 -3.88
C ILE A 33 -7.10 -0.23 -2.47
N LYS A 34 -7.04 1.03 -2.04
CA LYS A 34 -7.75 1.47 -0.82
C LYS A 34 -9.24 1.50 -1.14
N TYR A 35 -10.03 0.61 -0.54
CA TYR A 35 -11.47 0.58 -0.75
C TYR A 35 -12.21 1.53 0.20
N ASN A 36 -11.76 1.62 1.44
CA ASN A 36 -12.39 2.44 2.48
C ASN A 36 -12.24 3.93 2.21
N LEU A 37 -13.29 4.69 2.48
CA LEU A 37 -13.32 6.13 2.26
C LEU A 37 -12.47 6.90 3.27
N SER A 38 -12.37 6.43 4.51
CA SER A 38 -11.45 6.96 5.54
C SER A 38 -10.01 6.96 5.02
N ASP A 39 -9.59 5.81 4.49
CA ASP A 39 -8.21 5.56 4.08
C ASP A 39 -7.80 6.39 2.86
N LYS A 40 -8.79 6.75 2.04
CA LYS A 40 -8.65 7.67 0.89
C LYS A 40 -8.59 9.13 1.31
N ARG A 41 -9.24 9.50 2.41
CA ARG A 41 -9.35 10.89 2.89
C ARG A 41 -8.27 11.28 3.89
N HIS A 42 -7.47 10.34 4.38
CA HIS A 42 -6.31 10.67 5.21
C HIS A 42 -5.35 11.58 4.44
N GLY A 43 -5.14 12.78 4.98
CA GLY A 43 -4.13 13.73 4.53
C GLY A 43 -2.92 13.74 5.47
N PRO A 44 -1.91 14.57 5.16
CA PRO A 44 -0.80 14.81 6.08
C PRO A 44 -1.29 15.44 7.38
N ALA A 45 -0.57 15.20 8.48
CA ALA A 45 -0.81 15.86 9.75
C ALA A 45 -0.57 17.38 9.62
N LYS A 46 -1.45 18.19 10.21
CA LYS A 46 -1.30 19.64 10.26
C LYS A 46 -0.66 20.01 11.59
N TYR A 47 0.46 20.73 11.52
CA TYR A 47 1.15 21.29 12.67
C TYR A 47 1.02 22.81 12.64
N GLU A 48 0.90 23.42 13.81
CA GLU A 48 0.98 24.87 13.95
C GLU A 48 2.36 25.35 13.50
N PRO A 49 2.46 26.53 12.85
CA PRO A 49 3.74 27.08 12.45
C PRO A 49 4.58 27.34 13.69
N LEU A 50 5.87 26.99 13.61
CA LEU A 50 6.82 27.32 14.65
C LEU A 50 6.93 28.85 14.79
N PRO A 51 7.20 29.36 16.00
CA PRO A 51 7.50 30.78 16.18
C PRO A 51 8.67 31.18 15.28
N THR A 52 8.67 32.45 14.85
CA THR A 52 9.73 32.97 13.99
C THR A 52 11.08 32.77 14.69
N PRO A 53 12.03 32.04 14.07
CA PRO A 53 13.33 31.81 14.68
C PRO A 53 14.10 33.14 14.76
N PRO A 54 15.04 33.26 15.72
CA PRO A 54 15.95 34.39 15.74
C PRO A 54 16.79 34.45 14.46
N PRO A 55 17.36 35.61 14.11
CA PRO A 55 18.23 35.74 12.95
C PRO A 55 19.40 34.76 13.04
N ALA A 56 19.69 34.05 11.94
CA ALA A 56 20.74 33.05 11.89
C ALA A 56 22.14 33.64 12.16
N LEU A 57 22.34 34.91 11.80
CA LEU A 57 23.57 35.66 12.06
C LEU A 57 23.19 37.08 12.47
N ILE A 58 23.86 37.59 13.50
CA ILE A 58 23.77 38.99 13.92
C ILE A 58 25.11 39.63 13.58
N VAL A 59 25.12 40.54 12.60
CA VAL A 59 26.31 41.32 12.27
C VAL A 59 26.38 42.51 13.22
N VAL A 60 27.27 42.43 14.22
CA VAL A 60 27.56 43.55 15.11
C VAL A 60 28.68 44.38 14.48
N SER A 61 28.34 45.53 13.89
CA SER A 61 29.35 46.50 13.50
C SER A 61 29.94 47.14 14.76
N LYS A 62 31.26 47.00 14.96
CA LYS A 62 32.00 47.88 15.87
C LYS A 62 31.96 49.26 15.23
N GLY A 63 31.25 50.20 15.86
CA GLY A 63 31.35 51.62 15.50
C GLY A 63 32.81 52.05 15.66
N GLU A 64 33.39 52.62 14.60
CA GLU A 64 34.63 53.36 14.73
C GLU A 64 34.33 54.59 15.58
N SER A 65 34.83 54.56 16.82
CA SER A 65 35.05 55.77 17.59
C SER A 65 36.13 56.58 16.87
N LYS A 66 35.76 57.68 16.23
CA LYS A 66 36.54 58.93 16.11
C LYS A 66 35.72 60.02 15.44
#